data_AF-A0A5B7X2K4-F1
#
_entry.id   AF-A0A5B7X2K4-F1
#
_cell.length_a   1.000
_cell.length_b   1.000
_cell.length_c   1.000
_cell.angle_alpha   90.00
_cell.angle_beta   90.00
_cell.angle_gamma   90.00
#
_symmetry.space_group_name_H-M   'P 1'
#
loop_
_entity.id
_entity.type
_entity.pdbx_description
1 polymer ?
#
loop_
_entity_poly.entity_id
_entity_poly.type
_entity_poly.pdbx_seq_one_letter_code
_entity_poly.pdbx_strand_id
1 'polypeptide(L)'
;MKYLNRIVISLFKSLGGNMMEKHPITHWFYFQEKKDLLKFEVHMNQIGFSTMGKDLERKSANDKFLLIVGRVEKLNEDSINFDTEDFIEIAAEYRGEYDGWETQIDN
;
A
#
# COMPACT_ATOMS: atom_id res chain seq x y z
N MET A 1 -8.80 -10.85 0.33
CA MET A 1 -8.34 -9.71 -0.50
C MET A 1 -8.60 -9.87 -1.99
N LYS A 2 -8.30 -11.02 -2.63
CA LYS A 2 -8.42 -11.20 -4.10
C LYS A 2 -9.73 -10.71 -4.73
N TYR A 3 -10.88 -11.04 -4.14
CA TYR A 3 -12.19 -10.59 -4.64
C TYR A 3 -12.32 -9.06 -4.66
N LEU A 4 -11.85 -8.38 -3.61
CA LEU A 4 -11.86 -6.91 -3.52
C LEU A 4 -10.90 -6.29 -4.54
N ASN A 5 -9.69 -6.83 -4.69
CA ASN A 5 -8.72 -6.34 -5.68
C ASN A 5 -9.29 -6.40 -7.10
N ARG A 6 -9.97 -7.50 -7.44
CA ARG A 6 -10.67 -7.65 -8.72
C ARG A 6 -11.77 -6.60 -8.92
N ILE A 7 -12.54 -6.28 -7.88
CA ILE A 7 -13.55 -5.21 -7.94
C ILE A 7 -12.90 -3.86 -8.23
N VAL A 8 -11.84 -3.51 -7.50
CA VAL A 8 -11.14 -2.22 -7.67
C VAL A 8 -10.58 -2.09 -9.09
N ILE A 9 -9.94 -3.14 -9.61
CA ILE A 9 -9.40 -3.15 -10.98
C ILE A 9 -10.53 -3.05 -12.02
N SER A 10 -11.65 -3.73 -11.79
CA SER A 10 -12.82 -3.62 -12.68
C SER A 10 -13.42 -2.21 -12.66
N LEU A 11 -13.49 -1.58 -11.49
CA LEU A 11 -13.98 -0.22 -11.34
C LEU A 11 -13.05 0.77 -12.05
N PHE A 12 -11.75 0.65 -11.86
CA PHE A 12 -10.72 1.44 -12.55
C PHE A 12 -10.90 1.41 -14.07
N LYS A 13 -11.07 0.22 -14.67
CA LYS A 13 -11.36 0.07 -16.10
C LYS A 13 -12.67 0.76 -16.51
N SER A 14 -13.74 0.57 -15.73
CA SER A 14 -15.06 1.12 -16.05
C SER A 14 -15.13 2.65 -15.99
N LEU A 15 -14.26 3.26 -15.19
CA LEU A 15 -14.13 4.70 -15.05
C LEU A 15 -13.16 5.32 -16.08
N GLY A 16 -12.62 4.53 -17.01
CA GLY A 16 -11.74 5.01 -18.09
C GLY A 16 -10.24 4.83 -17.84
N GLY A 17 -9.84 4.16 -16.75
CA GLY A 17 -8.44 3.89 -16.45
C GLY A 17 -7.74 3.04 -17.51
N ASN A 18 -6.56 3.48 -17.94
CA ASN A 18 -5.80 2.82 -19.00
C ASN A 18 -4.86 1.74 -18.45
N MET A 19 -5.24 0.47 -18.60
CA MET A 19 -4.47 -0.70 -18.13
C MET A 19 -3.10 -0.89 -18.83
N MET A 20 -2.86 -0.20 -19.95
CA MET A 20 -1.60 -0.32 -20.69
C MET A 20 -0.52 0.64 -20.18
N GLU A 21 -0.94 1.69 -19.48
CA GLU A 21 -0.07 2.69 -18.87
C GLU A 21 0.36 2.27 -17.46
N LYS A 22 1.39 2.94 -16.96
CA LYS A 22 1.83 2.78 -15.58
C LYS A 22 1.09 3.77 -14.71
N HIS A 23 0.64 3.31 -13.55
CA HIS A 23 -0.10 4.08 -12.57
C HIS A 23 0.65 4.08 -11.23
N PRO A 24 0.51 5.13 -10.42
CA PRO A 24 0.98 5.07 -9.04
C PRO A 24 0.08 4.11 -8.25
N ILE A 25 0.69 3.03 -7.74
CA ILE A 25 0.05 2.10 -6.82
C ILE A 25 0.59 2.41 -5.43
N THR A 26 -0.28 2.79 -4.50
CA THR A 26 0.10 3.12 -3.12
C THR A 26 -0.53 2.16 -2.13
N HIS A 27 0.20 1.86 -1.06
CA HIS A 27 -0.17 0.92 -0.01
C HIS A 27 -0.07 1.60 1.35
N TRP A 28 -1.04 1.30 2.22
CA TRP A 28 -1.24 1.97 3.49
C TRP A 28 -1.03 1.01 4.65
N PHE A 29 -0.22 1.44 5.61
CA PHE A 29 0.17 0.65 6.77
C PHE A 29 0.09 1.45 8.05
N TYR A 30 -0.41 0.82 9.11
CA TYR A 30 -0.50 1.42 10.43
C TYR A 30 0.32 0.68 11.47
N PHE A 31 0.97 1.42 12.38
CA PHE A 31 1.84 0.87 13.42
C PHE A 31 1.54 1.48 14.78
N GLN A 32 1.63 0.69 15.84
CA GLN A 32 1.53 1.18 17.22
C GLN A 32 2.80 1.91 17.68
N GLU A 33 3.95 1.50 17.13
CA GLU A 33 5.26 1.94 17.57
C GLU A 33 6.03 2.59 16.42
N LYS A 34 6.56 3.80 16.65
CA LYS A 34 7.34 4.55 15.65
C LYS A 34 8.54 3.76 15.12
N LYS A 35 9.22 3.02 16.01
CA LYS A 35 10.39 2.20 15.64
C LYS A 35 10.04 1.09 14.65
N ASP A 36 8.80 0.59 14.70
CA ASP A 36 8.34 -0.54 13.89
C ASP A 36 8.02 -0.07 12.48
N LEU A 37 7.33 1.08 12.38
CA LEU A 37 7.15 1.80 11.12
C LEU A 37 8.49 2.07 10.44
N LEU A 38 9.47 2.64 11.15
CA LEU A 38 10.75 3.00 10.54
C LEU A 38 11.54 1.79 10.03
N LYS A 39 11.44 0.64 10.72
CA LYS A 39 12.06 -0.61 10.26
C LYS A 39 11.34 -1.17 9.03
N PHE A 40 10.00 -1.12 9.03
CA PHE A 40 9.20 -1.56 7.90
C PHE A 40 9.41 -0.65 6.67
N GLU A 41 9.54 0.66 6.86
CA GLU A 41 9.91 1.61 5.81
C GLU A 41 11.22 1.23 5.13
N VAL A 42 12.26 0.87 5.90
CA VAL A 42 13.53 0.40 5.33
C VAL A 42 13.34 -0.88 4.51
N HIS A 43 12.55 -1.83 5.03
CA HIS A 43 12.24 -3.07 4.31
C HIS A 43 11.52 -2.78 2.97
N MET A 44 10.47 -1.97 2.97
CA MET A 44 9.73 -1.60 1.76
C MET A 44 10.64 -0.94 0.71
N ASN A 45 11.56 -0.08 1.16
CA ASN A 45 12.56 0.53 0.28
C ASN A 45 13.53 -0.51 -0.34
N GLN A 46 13.89 -1.56 0.39
CA GLN A 46 14.77 -2.62 -0.12
C GLN A 46 14.09 -3.50 -1.17
N ILE A 47 12.78 -3.67 -1.10
CA ILE A 47 12.00 -4.46 -2.07
C ILE A 47 11.42 -3.61 -3.22
N GLY A 48 11.85 -2.36 -3.34
CA GLY A 48 11.59 -1.51 -4.51
C GLY A 48 10.35 -0.60 -4.42
N PHE A 49 9.77 -0.45 -3.25
CA PHE A 49 8.74 0.57 -2.99
C PHE A 49 9.40 1.85 -2.47
N SER A 50 8.79 3.00 -2.69
CA SER A 50 9.27 4.28 -2.16
C SER A 50 8.29 4.84 -1.15
N THR A 51 8.78 5.55 -0.12
CA THR A 51 7.91 6.26 0.82
C THR A 51 7.19 7.42 0.10
N MET A 52 5.86 7.37 0.07
CA MET A 52 5.00 8.43 -0.46
C MET A 52 4.57 9.41 0.64
N GLY A 53 4.44 8.93 1.87
CA GLY A 53 4.08 9.72 3.03
C GLY A 53 4.23 8.94 4.33
N LYS A 54 4.35 9.64 5.44
CA LYS A 54 4.28 9.03 6.78
C LYS A 54 3.84 10.05 7.82
N ASP A 55 3.07 9.59 8.79
CA ASP A 55 2.75 10.34 9.99
C ASP A 55 3.46 9.71 11.19
N LEU A 56 4.39 10.48 11.77
CA LEU A 56 5.22 10.07 12.90
C LEU A 56 4.79 10.76 14.21
N GLU A 57 3.68 11.49 14.18
CA GLU A 57 3.11 12.18 15.33
C GLU A 57 1.75 11.59 15.69
N ARG A 58 1.50 11.36 16.97
CA ARG A 58 0.19 10.92 17.45
C ARG A 58 -0.54 12.11 18.04
N LYS A 59 -1.80 12.33 17.64
CA LYS A 59 -2.66 13.37 18.25
C LYS A 59 -3.32 12.85 19.52
N SER A 60 -3.50 11.53 19.64
CA SER A 60 -3.99 10.83 20.82
C SER A 60 -3.20 9.54 21.09
N ALA A 61 -3.28 9.00 22.30
CA ALA A 61 -2.64 7.73 22.64
C ALA A 61 -3.19 6.52 21.84
N ASN A 62 -4.39 6.66 21.26
CA ASN A 62 -5.05 5.63 20.47
C ASN A 62 -4.72 5.71 18.98
N ASP A 63 -4.04 6.79 18.55
CA ASP A 63 -3.68 6.96 17.14
C ASP A 63 -2.52 6.03 16.79
N LYS A 64 -2.59 5.45 15.59
CA LYS A 64 -1.48 4.68 15.01
C LYS A 64 -0.62 5.59 14.15
N PHE A 65 0.67 5.28 14.08
CA PHE A 65 1.56 5.87 13.09
C PHE A 65 1.20 5.33 11.70
N LEU A 66 1.27 6.19 10.69
CA LEU A 66 0.91 5.85 9.31
C LEU A 66 2.15 5.84 8.42
N LEU A 67 2.27 4.83 7.58
CA LEU A 67 3.20 4.80 6.45
C LEU A 67 2.43 4.55 5.16
N ILE A 68 2.71 5.36 4.15
CA ILE A 68 2.24 5.19 2.79
C ILE A 68 3.46 4.95 1.92
N VAL A 69 3.49 3.83 1.23
CA VAL A 69 4.54 3.50 0.24
C VAL A 69 3.91 3.30 -1.12
N GLY A 70 4.69 3.41 -2.19
CA GLY A 70 4.16 3.20 -3.53
C GLY A 70 5.22 2.90 -4.57
N ARG A 71 4.73 2.45 -5.73
CA ARG A 71 5.51 2.15 -6.92
C ARG A 71 4.72 2.52 -8.16
N VAL A 72 5.41 3.01 -9.20
CA VAL A 72 4.78 3.31 -10.50
C VAL A 72 4.93 2.11 -11.41
N GLU A 73 3.83 1.42 -11.69
CA GLU A 73 3.83 0.18 -12.46
C GLU A 73 2.52 -0.03 -13.22
N LYS A 74 2.49 -1.04 -14.10
CA LYS A 74 1.26 -1.40 -14.79
C LYS A 74 0.33 -2.13 -13.83
N LEU A 75 -0.95 -1.77 -13.84
CA LEU A 75 -1.94 -2.42 -13.00
C LEU A 75 -2.10 -3.89 -13.44
N ASN A 76 -1.73 -4.81 -12.57
CA ASN A 76 -1.78 -6.25 -12.81
C ASN A 76 -2.46 -6.95 -11.61
N GLU A 77 -3.51 -7.71 -11.87
CA GLU A 77 -4.30 -8.37 -10.82
C GLU A 77 -3.49 -9.39 -10.02
N ASP A 78 -2.62 -10.17 -10.68
CA ASP A 78 -1.80 -11.17 -10.01
C ASP A 78 -0.73 -10.49 -9.13
N SER A 79 -0.07 -9.45 -9.63
CA SER A 79 0.89 -8.66 -8.85
C SER A 79 0.23 -8.03 -7.63
N ILE A 80 -0.94 -7.39 -7.80
CA ILE A 80 -1.65 -6.76 -6.68
C ILE A 80 -2.12 -7.78 -5.67
N ASN A 81 -2.61 -8.94 -6.12
CA ASN A 81 -2.98 -10.03 -5.23
C ASN A 81 -1.77 -10.50 -4.42
N PHE A 82 -0.64 -10.74 -5.08
CA PHE A 82 0.61 -11.12 -4.44
C PHE A 82 1.05 -10.08 -3.40
N ASP A 83 1.15 -8.81 -3.81
CA ASP A 83 1.56 -7.71 -2.93
C ASP A 83 0.60 -7.60 -1.73
N THR A 84 -0.72 -7.70 -1.92
CA THR A 84 -1.66 -7.64 -0.79
C THR A 84 -1.57 -8.83 0.17
N GLU A 85 -1.24 -10.03 -0.31
CA GLU A 85 -1.08 -11.20 0.56
C GLU A 85 0.24 -11.10 1.34
N ASP A 86 1.33 -10.80 0.64
CA ASP A 86 2.67 -10.67 1.21
C ASP A 86 2.74 -9.51 2.21
N PHE A 87 2.14 -8.35 1.89
CA PHE A 87 2.19 -7.18 2.77
C PHE A 87 1.37 -7.34 4.04
N ILE A 88 0.30 -8.16 4.04
CA ILE A 88 -0.40 -8.51 5.28
C ILE A 88 0.55 -9.28 6.20
N GLU A 89 1.26 -10.27 5.66
CA GLU A 89 2.17 -11.13 6.43
C GLU A 89 3.38 -10.34 6.93
N ILE A 90 4.08 -9.64 6.03
CA ILE A 90 5.27 -8.85 6.38
C ILE A 90 4.91 -7.72 7.35
N ALA A 91 3.79 -7.00 7.16
CA ALA A 91 3.40 -5.96 8.11
C ALA A 91 3.22 -6.55 9.52
N ALA A 92 2.59 -7.72 9.64
CA ALA A 92 2.39 -8.38 10.92
C ALA A 92 3.72 -8.78 11.60
N GLU A 93 4.74 -9.21 10.84
CA GLU A 93 6.09 -9.48 11.38
C GLU A 93 6.72 -8.24 12.04
N TYR A 94 6.40 -7.06 11.51
CA TYR A 94 6.81 -5.78 12.05
C TYR A 94 5.80 -5.19 13.04
N ARG A 95 4.79 -5.94 13.50
CA ARG A 95 3.70 -5.45 14.37
C ARG A 95 2.92 -4.27 13.77
N GLY A 96 2.88 -4.22 12.44
CA GLY A 96 2.05 -3.32 11.66
C GLY A 96 0.78 -4.01 11.17
N GLU A 97 -0.11 -3.20 10.62
CA GLU A 97 -1.36 -3.63 10.00
C GLU A 97 -1.41 -3.06 8.59
N TYR A 98 -1.68 -3.93 7.61
CA TYR A 98 -1.98 -3.51 6.25
C TYR A 98 -3.46 -3.11 6.16
N ASP A 99 -3.72 -1.92 5.62
CA ASP A 99 -5.07 -1.37 5.48
C ASP A 99 -5.62 -1.62 4.08
N GLY A 100 -4.82 -1.32 3.06
CA GLY A 100 -5.23 -1.46 1.68
C GLY A 100 -4.30 -0.75 0.71
N TRP A 101 -4.75 -0.72 -0.53
CA TRP A 101 -4.05 -0.05 -1.61
C TRP A 101 -5.03 0.80 -2.43
N GLU A 102 -4.49 1.78 -3.13
CA GLU A 102 -5.21 2.61 -4.07
C GLU A 102 -4.37 2.87 -5.33
N THR A 103 -5.05 3.34 -6.38
CA THR A 103 -4.45 3.85 -7.60
C THR A 103 -5.29 5.03 -8.08
N GLN A 104 -4.70 5.88 -8.91
CA GLN A 104 -5.38 7.06 -9.47
C GLN A 104 -5.70 6.84 -10.95
N ILE A 105 -6.75 7.50 -11.43
CA ILE A 105 -7.05 7.65 -12.85
C ILE A 105 -6.44 8.99 -13.27
N ASP A 106 -5.49 8.97 -14.18
CA ASP A 106 -4.95 10.19 -14.77
C ASP A 106 -6.06 10.84 -15.64
N ASN A 107 -6.38 12.11 -15.34
CA ASN A 107 -7.35 12.91 -16.09
C ASN A 107 -6.71 13.61 -17.30
#